data_AF-A0A0J0YDW4-F1
#
_entry.id   AF-A0A0J0YDW4-F1
#
_cell.length_a   1.000
_cell.length_b   1.000
_cell.length_c   1.000
_cell.angle_alpha   90.00
_cell.angle_beta   90.00
_cell.angle_gamma   90.00
#
_symmetry.space_group_name_H-M   'P 1'
#
loop_
_entity.id
_entity.type
_entity.pdbx_description
1 polymer ?
#
loop_
_entity_poly.entity_id
_entity_poly.type
_entity_poly.pdbx_seq_one_letter_code
_entity_poly.pdbx_strand_id
1 'polypeptide(L)'
;MIIRNHKINLKDTSPAEMARLRQIILGIWRQQVEDEKNVVELLQNAKNSQINNPANLTAITKENEISSHNSTIPQVTSSQNNTIVSDDLDDMAPAIERPNSYNGVLGKGDWKEDDRITNNLVWQNANHFNLQQKNGEYAYKTIEERAGFYKWFQKTTELRGYETKWAGAAFVVAAQMSNIHSINSSLIDNDVESDIKAFAESGNKDIFNNVFKKLRDLYNGPVLKGQTAKNWDMVTLTVEQRDIVGPTYFKYQRINPKIIQVLSKMAKGQGLFGIGVSPELRFDEHKDIMDWKNRFNHGMTVAVPFWNKYYSKK
;
A
#
# COMPACT_ATOMS: atom_id res chain seq x y z
N MET A 1 49.34 -11.83 -32.23
CA MET A 1 48.30 -11.46 -31.26
C MET A 1 47.04 -12.24 -31.61
N ILE A 2 46.59 -13.17 -30.76
CA ILE A 2 45.42 -14.02 -31.03
C ILE A 2 44.21 -13.38 -30.35
N ILE A 3 43.23 -12.93 -31.13
CA ILE A 3 41.95 -12.40 -30.61
C ILE A 3 40.92 -13.53 -30.70
N ARG A 4 40.38 -13.98 -29.56
CA ARG A 4 39.29 -14.97 -29.49
C ARG A 4 37.97 -14.27 -29.21
N ASN A 5 37.09 -14.24 -30.20
CA ASN A 5 35.74 -13.69 -30.03
C ASN A 5 34.86 -14.66 -29.22
N HIS A 6 34.43 -14.24 -28.03
CA HIS A 6 33.49 -15.01 -27.20
C HIS A 6 32.08 -14.46 -27.43
N LYS A 7 31.15 -15.33 -27.81
CA LYS A 7 29.73 -14.98 -27.99
C LYS A 7 29.01 -15.20 -26.66
N ILE A 8 28.73 -14.12 -25.92
CA ILE A 8 27.95 -14.19 -24.69
C ILE A 8 26.47 -14.10 -25.06
N ASN A 9 25.70 -15.13 -24.73
CA ASN A 9 24.25 -15.13 -24.86
C ASN A 9 23.63 -14.67 -23.52
N LEU A 10 23.04 -13.48 -23.50
CA LEU A 10 22.25 -13.00 -22.38
C LEU A 10 20.81 -13.51 -22.56
N LYS A 11 20.33 -14.32 -21.62
CA LYS A 11 18.92 -14.71 -21.56
C LYS A 11 18.17 -13.75 -20.65
N ASP A 12 16.98 -13.33 -21.07
CA ASP A 12 16.11 -12.51 -20.24
C ASP A 12 15.59 -13.32 -19.04
N THR A 13 15.66 -12.71 -17.86
CA THR A 13 15.16 -13.28 -16.61
C THR A 13 13.63 -13.34 -16.64
N SER A 14 13.05 -14.49 -16.29
CA SER A 14 11.60 -14.62 -16.30
C SER A 14 10.94 -13.75 -15.21
N PRO A 15 9.66 -13.34 -15.38
CA PRO A 15 8.93 -12.59 -14.35
C PRO A 15 8.89 -13.29 -12.98
N ALA A 16 8.88 -14.62 -12.96
CA ALA A 16 8.91 -15.41 -11.73
C ALA A 16 10.27 -15.35 -11.03
N GLU A 17 11.37 -15.40 -11.79
CA GLU A 17 12.72 -15.22 -11.26
C GLU A 17 12.95 -13.79 -10.75
N MET A 18 12.44 -12.78 -11.47
CA MET A 18 12.47 -11.39 -11.00
C MET A 18 11.64 -11.18 -9.73
N ALA A 19 10.49 -11.86 -9.60
CA ALA A 19 9.69 -11.82 -8.39
C ALA A 19 10.42 -12.47 -7.20
N ARG A 20 11.07 -13.62 -7.41
CA ARG A 20 11.91 -14.28 -6.40
C ARG A 20 13.10 -13.40 -5.99
N LEU A 21 13.78 -12.81 -6.97
CA LEU A 21 14.89 -11.89 -6.73
C LEU A 21 14.43 -10.68 -5.90
N ARG A 22 13.26 -10.11 -6.19
CA ARG A 22 12.67 -9.01 -5.41
C ARG A 22 12.41 -9.42 -3.97
N GLN A 23 11.88 -10.62 -3.72
CA GLN A 23 11.66 -11.12 -2.36
C GLN A 23 12.97 -11.33 -1.60
N ILE A 24 14.01 -11.86 -2.25
CA ILE A 24 15.35 -12.01 -1.66
C ILE A 24 15.93 -10.65 -1.27
N ILE A 25 15.85 -9.66 -2.18
CA ILE A 25 16.33 -8.29 -1.91
C ILE A 25 15.59 -7.66 -0.74
N LEU A 26 14.26 -7.82 -0.68
CA LEU A 26 13.46 -7.33 0.44
C LEU A 26 13.84 -8.02 1.77
N GLY A 27 14.15 -9.31 1.74
CA GLY A 27 14.65 -10.05 2.90
C GLY A 27 16.00 -9.54 3.41
N ILE A 28 16.95 -9.30 2.51
CA ILE A 28 18.27 -8.72 2.85
C ILE A 28 18.11 -7.33 3.44
N TRP A 29 17.24 -6.51 2.84
CA TRP A 29 17.00 -5.15 3.33
C TRP A 29 16.35 -5.15 4.72
N ARG A 30 15.39 -6.04 4.98
CA ARG A 30 14.81 -6.22 6.33
C ARG A 30 15.88 -6.61 7.35
N GLN A 31 16.79 -7.51 6.99
CA GLN A 31 17.88 -7.93 7.88
C GLN A 31 18.83 -6.77 8.20
N GLN A 32 19.22 -5.97 7.19
CA GLN A 32 20.09 -4.81 7.41
C GLN A 32 19.45 -3.77 8.34
N VAL A 33 18.15 -3.53 8.19
CA VAL A 33 17.41 -2.62 9.06
C VAL A 33 17.36 -3.15 10.50
N GLU A 34 17.19 -4.45 10.70
CA GLU A 34 17.19 -5.05 12.04
C GLU A 34 18.57 -5.00 12.70
N ASP A 35 19.64 -5.24 11.93
CA ASP A 35 21.01 -5.13 12.40
C ASP A 35 21.34 -3.67 12.82
N GLU A 36 20.86 -2.68 12.08
CA GLU A 36 21.01 -1.26 12.43
C GLU A 36 20.26 -0.88 13.73
N LYS A 37 19.07 -1.45 13.99
CA LYS A 37 18.36 -1.25 15.26
C LYS A 37 19.17 -1.81 16.43
N ASN A 38 19.70 -3.01 16.28
CA ASN A 38 20.51 -3.67 17.31
C ASN A 38 21.77 -2.83 17.62
N VAL A 39 22.37 -2.20 16.62
CA VAL A 39 23.50 -1.26 16.80
C VAL A 39 23.08 -0.01 17.58
N VAL A 40 21.92 0.59 17.27
CA VAL A 40 21.41 1.77 17.99
C VAL A 40 21.09 1.44 19.45
N GLU A 41 20.47 0.28 19.70
CA GLU A 41 20.17 -0.18 21.05
C GLU A 41 21.45 -0.45 21.86
N LEU A 42 22.46 -1.08 21.24
CA LEU A 42 23.79 -1.24 21.84
C LEU A 42 24.44 0.09 22.19
N LEU A 43 24.35 1.10 21.33
CA LEU A 43 24.88 2.45 21.59
C LEU A 43 24.13 3.17 22.72
N GLN A 44 22.81 2.99 22.80
CA GLN A 44 22.00 3.58 23.86
C GLN A 44 22.27 2.90 25.21
N ASN A 45 22.43 1.58 25.22
CA ASN A 45 22.83 0.82 26.40
C ASN A 45 24.25 1.18 26.85
N ALA A 46 25.18 1.40 25.92
CA ALA A 46 26.52 1.89 26.24
C ALA A 46 26.52 3.30 26.85
N LYS A 47 25.69 4.22 26.34
CA LYS A 47 25.49 5.57 26.92
C LYS A 47 24.88 5.52 28.33
N ASN A 48 23.85 4.71 28.52
CA ASN A 48 23.20 4.55 29.83
C ASN A 48 24.15 3.93 30.87
N SER A 49 25.05 3.05 30.44
CA SER A 49 26.09 2.46 31.28
C SER A 49 27.15 3.49 31.72
N GLN A 50 27.43 4.51 30.91
CA GLN A 50 28.32 5.63 31.28
C GLN A 50 27.67 6.61 32.26
N ILE A 51 26.34 6.79 32.20
CA ILE A 51 25.58 7.68 33.10
C ILE A 51 25.43 7.05 34.51
N ASN A 52 25.36 5.72 34.59
CA ASN A 52 25.23 4.99 35.87
C ASN A 52 26.57 4.72 36.59
N ASN A 53 27.65 5.39 36.19
CA ASN A 53 28.92 5.32 36.92
C ASN A 53 28.84 6.25 38.16
N PRO A 54 28.89 5.72 39.41
CA PRO A 54 28.66 6.48 40.63
C PRO A 54 29.69 7.60 40.89
N ALA A 55 30.71 7.75 40.05
CA ALA A 55 31.67 8.85 40.09
C ALA A 55 31.13 10.20 39.58
N ASN A 56 29.98 10.25 38.89
CA ASN A 56 29.42 11.50 38.32
C ASN A 56 28.16 12.03 39.05
N LEU A 57 27.75 11.42 40.16
CA LEU A 57 26.53 11.78 40.90
C LEU A 57 26.68 12.94 41.89
N THR A 58 27.85 13.59 41.96
CA THR A 58 28.12 14.70 42.89
C THR A 58 27.77 16.10 42.37
N ALA A 59 27.20 16.24 41.16
CA ALA A 59 26.99 17.55 40.53
C ALA A 59 25.53 17.97 40.28
N ILE A 60 24.51 17.13 40.54
CA ILE A 60 23.12 17.42 40.08
C ILE A 60 22.07 17.43 41.21
N THR A 61 22.44 17.24 42.48
CA THR A 61 21.49 17.25 43.62
C THR A 61 21.43 18.59 44.36
N LYS A 62 21.21 19.71 43.64
CA LYS A 62 20.94 21.00 44.31
C LYS A 62 19.82 21.88 43.78
N GLU A 63 19.05 21.48 42.76
CA GLU A 63 17.89 22.27 42.33
C GLU A 63 16.67 21.38 42.12
N ASN A 64 15.55 21.81 42.70
CA ASN A 64 14.19 21.26 42.60
C ASN A 64 13.71 20.33 43.72
N GLU A 65 13.70 20.85 44.94
CA GLU A 65 12.51 20.71 45.79
C GLU A 65 11.60 21.93 45.53
N ILE A 66 10.31 21.69 45.24
CA ILE A 66 9.15 22.32 45.89
C ILE A 66 7.83 21.92 45.18
N SER A 67 6.94 21.38 46.00
CA SER A 67 5.47 21.42 45.97
C SER A 67 4.64 20.50 45.06
N SER A 68 4.19 19.44 45.72
CA SER A 68 2.92 18.71 45.60
C SER A 68 1.65 19.54 45.34
N HIS A 69 0.62 18.95 44.70
CA HIS A 69 -0.66 18.61 45.34
C HIS A 69 -1.62 17.77 44.46
N ASN A 70 -2.46 17.01 45.16
CA ASN A 70 -3.35 15.91 44.75
C ASN A 70 -4.49 16.25 43.77
N SER A 71 -5.00 15.24 43.05
CA SER A 71 -6.45 15.00 42.94
C SER A 71 -6.81 13.57 42.50
N THR A 72 -7.76 13.02 43.24
CA THR A 72 -8.32 11.66 43.19
C THR A 72 -9.49 11.60 42.20
N ILE A 73 -9.55 10.58 41.34
CA ILE A 73 -10.69 10.27 40.46
C ILE A 73 -11.24 8.89 40.86
N PRO A 74 -12.55 8.71 41.11
CA PRO A 74 -13.13 7.39 41.28
C PRO A 74 -13.51 6.74 39.94
N GLN A 75 -13.21 5.44 39.84
CA GLN A 75 -13.71 4.53 38.81
C GLN A 75 -15.23 4.33 38.91
N VAL A 76 -15.88 4.20 37.75
CA VAL A 76 -17.18 3.54 37.61
C VAL A 76 -17.00 2.40 36.60
N THR A 77 -17.24 1.18 37.09
CA THR A 77 -17.41 -0.03 36.30
C THR A 77 -18.90 -0.28 36.08
N SER A 78 -19.29 -0.78 34.91
CA SER A 78 -20.31 -1.83 34.83
C SER A 78 -20.32 -2.50 33.45
N SER A 79 -20.21 -3.82 33.51
CA SER A 79 -20.44 -4.83 32.49
C SER A 79 -21.94 -5.15 32.35
N GLN A 80 -22.41 -5.53 31.15
CA GLN A 80 -22.92 -6.88 30.84
C GLN A 80 -23.77 -6.94 29.55
N ASN A 81 -23.33 -7.86 28.67
CA ASN A 81 -24.07 -8.93 27.99
C ASN A 81 -25.26 -8.68 27.03
N ASN A 82 -24.98 -9.00 25.76
CA ASN A 82 -25.68 -9.90 24.84
C ASN A 82 -27.22 -9.89 24.73
N THR A 83 -27.71 -9.65 23.52
CA THR A 83 -28.71 -10.51 22.87
C THR A 83 -28.44 -10.53 21.36
N ILE A 84 -28.07 -11.69 20.82
CA ILE A 84 -28.02 -11.97 19.38
C ILE A 84 -29.42 -12.44 18.99
N VAL A 85 -30.10 -11.67 18.15
CA VAL A 85 -31.26 -12.13 17.38
C VAL A 85 -30.76 -12.30 15.95
N SER A 86 -30.69 -13.55 15.51
CA SER A 86 -30.44 -13.92 14.12
C SER A 86 -31.75 -13.83 13.36
N ASP A 87 -31.78 -13.00 12.32
CA ASP A 87 -32.59 -13.19 11.11
C ASP A 87 -32.10 -12.17 10.09
N ASP A 88 -31.13 -12.56 9.25
CA ASP A 88 -30.93 -12.00 7.90
C ASP A 88 -29.91 -12.86 7.13
N LEU A 89 -30.42 -13.64 6.16
CA LEU A 89 -29.63 -14.43 5.21
C LEU A 89 -29.08 -13.59 4.05
N ASP A 90 -28.69 -12.34 4.32
CA ASP A 90 -27.96 -11.45 3.40
C ASP A 90 -26.67 -10.85 4.02
N ASP A 91 -26.38 -11.16 5.29
CA ASP A 91 -25.17 -10.74 6.02
C ASP A 91 -24.07 -11.82 5.99
N MET A 92 -23.68 -12.25 4.78
CA MET A 92 -22.43 -13.00 4.65
C MET A 92 -21.29 -12.09 5.09
N ALA A 93 -20.69 -12.41 6.25
CA ALA A 93 -19.51 -11.72 6.78
C ALA A 93 -18.53 -11.44 5.64
N PRO A 94 -17.99 -10.22 5.52
CA PRO A 94 -17.14 -9.85 4.40
C PRO A 94 -15.97 -10.84 4.36
N ALA A 95 -15.80 -11.48 3.19
CA ALA A 95 -14.80 -12.51 2.98
C ALA A 95 -13.39 -12.00 3.36
N ILE A 96 -12.53 -12.87 3.89
CA ILE A 96 -11.31 -12.44 4.58
C ILE A 96 -10.10 -13.20 4.05
N GLU A 97 -9.01 -12.48 3.75
CA GLU A 97 -7.68 -13.10 3.60
C GLU A 97 -7.33 -13.86 4.88
N ARG A 98 -7.19 -15.19 4.78
CA ARG A 98 -6.79 -16.06 5.89
C ARG A 98 -5.27 -16.16 5.94
N PRO A 99 -4.67 -16.29 7.13
CA PRO A 99 -3.25 -16.61 7.22
C PRO A 99 -2.98 -17.97 6.57
N ASN A 100 -1.78 -18.18 6.03
CA ASN A 100 -1.42 -19.45 5.38
C ASN A 100 -1.56 -20.67 6.31
N SER A 101 -1.41 -20.46 7.62
CA SER A 101 -1.61 -21.45 8.68
C SER A 101 -3.06 -21.88 8.90
N TYR A 102 -4.04 -21.18 8.32
CA TYR A 102 -5.45 -21.53 8.44
C TYR A 102 -5.73 -22.90 7.80
N ASN A 103 -6.27 -23.83 8.59
CA ASN A 103 -6.56 -25.21 8.19
C ASN A 103 -8.06 -25.51 8.04
N GLY A 104 -8.92 -24.51 8.21
CA GLY A 104 -10.35 -24.64 8.00
C GLY A 104 -10.74 -24.60 6.52
N VAL A 105 -12.03 -24.79 6.26
CA VAL A 105 -12.60 -24.70 4.91
C VAL A 105 -12.72 -23.23 4.50
N LEU A 106 -12.18 -22.88 3.33
CA LEU A 106 -12.33 -21.54 2.77
C LEU A 106 -13.75 -21.36 2.20
N GLY A 107 -14.37 -20.22 2.51
CA GLY A 107 -15.59 -19.78 1.83
C GLY A 107 -15.33 -19.43 0.35
N LYS A 108 -16.41 -19.27 -0.43
CA LYS A 108 -16.30 -18.95 -1.87
C LYS A 108 -15.59 -17.63 -2.19
N GLY A 109 -15.64 -16.68 -1.26
CA GLY A 109 -14.96 -15.39 -1.34
C GLY A 109 -13.66 -15.33 -0.56
N ASP A 110 -13.27 -16.38 0.16
CA ASP A 110 -12.08 -16.39 1.01
C ASP A 110 -10.86 -16.89 0.23
N TRP A 111 -9.68 -16.47 0.66
CA TRP A 111 -8.39 -16.91 0.12
C TRP A 111 -7.33 -16.89 1.23
N LYS A 112 -6.17 -17.49 0.99
CA LYS A 112 -4.97 -17.34 1.81
C LYS A 112 -4.00 -16.35 1.17
N GLU A 113 -3.12 -15.76 1.98
CA GLU A 113 -2.08 -14.84 1.50
C GLU A 113 -1.30 -15.40 0.28
N ASP A 114 -0.86 -16.66 0.35
CA ASP A 114 -0.14 -17.31 -0.75
C ASP A 114 -0.99 -17.45 -2.03
N ASP A 115 -2.30 -17.62 -1.90
CA ASP A 115 -3.20 -17.71 -3.06
C ASP A 115 -3.16 -16.40 -3.86
N ARG A 116 -3.18 -15.26 -3.16
CA ARG A 116 -3.07 -13.92 -3.76
C ARG A 116 -1.67 -13.68 -4.34
N ILE A 117 -0.62 -13.98 -3.58
CA ILE A 117 0.78 -13.76 -4.01
C ILE A 117 1.07 -14.57 -5.29
N THR A 118 0.64 -15.82 -5.34
CA THR A 118 0.83 -16.71 -6.49
C THR A 118 -0.21 -16.52 -7.58
N ASN A 119 -1.26 -15.71 -7.34
CA ASN A 119 -2.38 -15.49 -8.23
C ASN A 119 -3.01 -16.81 -8.72
N ASN A 120 -3.21 -17.76 -7.80
CA ASN A 120 -3.71 -19.09 -8.15
C ASN A 120 -5.23 -19.09 -8.39
N LEU A 121 -5.78 -20.29 -8.64
CA LEU A 121 -7.21 -20.44 -8.94
C LEU A 121 -8.13 -20.09 -7.75
N VAL A 122 -7.71 -20.33 -6.51
CA VAL A 122 -8.49 -19.98 -5.31
C VAL A 122 -8.69 -18.47 -5.24
N TRP A 123 -7.60 -17.71 -5.37
CA TRP A 123 -7.65 -16.25 -5.42
C TRP A 123 -8.50 -15.72 -6.59
N GLN A 124 -8.34 -16.31 -7.78
CA GLN A 124 -9.13 -15.91 -8.95
C GLN A 124 -10.63 -16.14 -8.76
N ASN A 125 -11.00 -17.30 -8.18
CA ASN A 125 -12.40 -17.63 -7.89
C ASN A 125 -12.98 -16.74 -6.79
N ALA A 126 -12.22 -16.47 -5.73
CA ALA A 126 -12.61 -15.56 -4.66
C ALA A 126 -12.88 -14.16 -5.19
N ASN A 127 -11.98 -13.62 -6.02
CA ASN A 127 -12.19 -12.32 -6.65
C ASN A 127 -13.43 -12.29 -7.54
N HIS A 128 -13.64 -13.33 -8.35
CA HIS A 128 -14.83 -13.44 -9.18
C HIS A 128 -16.10 -13.45 -8.34
N PHE A 129 -16.13 -14.24 -7.27
CA PHE A 129 -17.27 -14.30 -6.35
C PHE A 129 -17.51 -12.95 -5.67
N ASN A 130 -16.47 -12.35 -5.07
CA ASN A 130 -16.55 -11.08 -4.33
C ASN A 130 -16.98 -9.94 -5.24
N LEU A 131 -16.48 -9.89 -6.49
CA LEU A 131 -16.87 -8.88 -7.46
C LEU A 131 -18.39 -8.86 -7.72
N GLN A 132 -19.08 -9.98 -7.58
CA GLN A 132 -20.52 -10.06 -7.80
C GLN A 132 -21.36 -9.74 -6.56
N GLN A 133 -20.76 -9.65 -5.38
CA GLN A 133 -21.49 -9.37 -4.14
C GLN A 133 -21.86 -7.88 -4.02
N LYS A 134 -22.96 -7.60 -3.31
CA LYS A 134 -23.44 -6.23 -3.06
C LYS A 134 -22.37 -5.37 -2.37
N ASN A 135 -21.72 -5.95 -1.35
CA ASN A 135 -20.72 -5.32 -0.49
C ASN A 135 -19.33 -5.98 -0.65
N GLY A 136 -19.03 -6.48 -1.85
CA GLY A 136 -17.82 -7.25 -2.13
C GLY A 136 -16.51 -6.48 -1.91
N GLU A 137 -16.57 -5.16 -1.95
CA GLU A 137 -15.42 -4.27 -1.70
C GLU A 137 -14.86 -4.44 -0.29
N TYR A 138 -15.68 -4.79 0.69
CA TYR A 138 -15.25 -4.94 2.08
C TYR A 138 -14.46 -6.22 2.35
N ALA A 139 -14.36 -7.11 1.37
CA ALA A 139 -13.47 -8.26 1.46
C ALA A 139 -11.98 -7.85 1.47
N TYR A 140 -11.65 -6.69 0.88
CA TYR A 140 -10.26 -6.24 0.68
C TYR A 140 -9.89 -5.14 1.68
N LYS A 141 -9.19 -5.54 2.74
CA LYS A 141 -8.88 -4.74 3.92
C LYS A 141 -7.60 -3.93 3.74
N THR A 142 -6.58 -4.51 3.13
CA THR A 142 -5.24 -3.90 3.00
C THR A 142 -4.98 -3.35 1.60
N ILE A 143 -3.96 -2.49 1.47
CA ILE A 143 -3.51 -1.97 0.17
C ILE A 143 -3.03 -3.11 -0.72
N GLU A 144 -2.37 -4.12 -0.15
CA GLU A 144 -1.84 -5.30 -0.83
C GLU A 144 -2.95 -6.17 -1.44
N GLU A 145 -4.04 -6.36 -0.70
CA GLU A 145 -5.22 -7.10 -1.16
C GLU A 145 -5.89 -6.38 -2.32
N ARG A 146 -6.09 -5.06 -2.22
CA ARG A 146 -6.69 -4.23 -3.28
C ARG A 146 -5.80 -4.12 -4.51
N ALA A 147 -4.49 -3.98 -4.33
CA ALA A 147 -3.51 -4.04 -5.42
C ALA A 147 -3.58 -5.41 -6.12
N GLY A 148 -3.62 -6.50 -5.35
CA GLY A 148 -3.83 -7.84 -5.86
C GLY A 148 -5.10 -7.92 -6.73
N PHE A 149 -6.21 -7.36 -6.24
CA PHE A 149 -7.49 -7.35 -6.95
C PHE A 149 -7.37 -6.60 -8.27
N TYR A 150 -6.81 -5.40 -8.28
CA TYR A 150 -6.61 -4.62 -9.51
C TYR A 150 -5.77 -5.38 -10.55
N LYS A 151 -4.70 -6.06 -10.10
CA LYS A 151 -3.86 -6.89 -10.98
C LYS A 151 -4.64 -8.06 -11.58
N TRP A 152 -5.41 -8.77 -10.76
CA TRP A 152 -6.27 -9.86 -11.22
C TRP A 152 -7.32 -9.34 -12.21
N PHE A 153 -8.01 -8.25 -11.86
CA PHE A 153 -9.08 -7.68 -12.66
C PHE A 153 -8.58 -7.29 -14.04
N GLN A 154 -7.50 -6.49 -14.10
CA GLN A 154 -6.92 -6.02 -15.36
C GLN A 154 -6.47 -7.19 -16.24
N LYS A 155 -5.79 -8.19 -15.68
CA LYS A 155 -5.38 -9.38 -16.46
C LYS A 155 -6.58 -10.17 -16.98
N THR A 156 -7.62 -10.29 -16.16
CA THR A 156 -8.82 -11.05 -16.53
C THR A 156 -9.61 -10.34 -17.63
N THR A 157 -9.74 -9.01 -17.58
CA THR A 157 -10.43 -8.24 -18.61
C THR A 157 -9.59 -8.16 -19.90
N GLU A 158 -8.27 -8.03 -19.83
CA GLU A 158 -7.38 -8.11 -21.00
C GLU A 158 -7.51 -9.45 -21.73
N LEU A 159 -7.57 -10.58 -21.00
CA LEU A 159 -7.80 -11.91 -21.59
C LEU A 159 -9.18 -12.04 -22.25
N ARG A 160 -10.16 -11.26 -21.81
CA ARG A 160 -11.50 -11.16 -22.42
C ARG A 160 -11.55 -10.15 -23.57
N GLY A 161 -10.42 -9.51 -23.90
CA GLY A 161 -10.29 -8.56 -25.00
C GLY A 161 -10.66 -7.11 -24.67
N TYR A 162 -10.79 -6.75 -23.39
CA TYR A 162 -10.97 -5.35 -23.00
C TYR A 162 -9.67 -4.57 -23.19
N GLU A 163 -9.78 -3.31 -23.60
CA GLU A 163 -8.63 -2.41 -23.80
C GLU A 163 -8.56 -1.29 -22.75
N THR A 164 -9.45 -1.30 -21.73
CA THR A 164 -9.36 -0.40 -20.57
C THR A 164 -8.06 -0.65 -19.82
N LYS A 165 -7.45 0.39 -19.25
CA LYS A 165 -6.13 0.34 -18.59
C LYS A 165 -6.12 0.90 -17.17
N TRP A 166 -7.22 1.47 -16.70
CA TRP A 166 -7.31 2.09 -15.39
C TRP A 166 -6.94 1.12 -14.25
N ALA A 167 -7.45 -0.12 -14.25
CA ALA A 167 -7.16 -1.08 -13.18
C ALA A 167 -5.68 -1.48 -13.17
N GLY A 168 -5.04 -1.59 -14.34
CA GLY A 168 -3.61 -1.81 -14.46
C GLY A 168 -2.78 -0.69 -13.83
N ALA A 169 -3.14 0.57 -14.11
CA ALA A 169 -2.50 1.73 -13.48
C ALA A 169 -2.75 1.78 -11.97
N ALA A 170 -3.97 1.50 -11.52
CA ALA A 170 -4.33 1.45 -10.11
C ALA A 170 -3.51 0.39 -9.36
N PHE A 171 -3.28 -0.80 -9.95
CA PHE A 171 -2.36 -1.79 -9.39
C PHE A 171 -0.95 -1.24 -9.22
N VAL A 172 -0.39 -0.59 -10.25
CA VAL A 172 0.98 -0.06 -10.21
C VAL A 172 1.15 0.91 -9.04
N VAL A 173 0.24 1.87 -8.89
CA VAL A 173 0.29 2.87 -7.82
C VAL A 173 0.04 2.22 -6.46
N ALA A 174 -0.97 1.34 -6.33
CA ALA A 174 -1.28 0.68 -5.06
C ALA A 174 -0.16 -0.26 -4.59
N ALA A 175 0.46 -1.03 -5.50
CA ALA A 175 1.58 -1.91 -5.18
C ALA A 175 2.89 -1.16 -4.86
N GLN A 176 3.01 0.09 -5.29
CA GLN A 176 4.07 0.97 -4.81
C GLN A 176 3.74 1.50 -3.41
N MET A 177 2.49 1.92 -3.22
CA MET A 177 2.00 2.46 -1.94
C MET A 177 1.99 1.40 -0.82
N SER A 178 1.84 0.12 -1.11
CA SER A 178 1.92 -0.95 -0.10
C SER A 178 3.28 -1.01 0.61
N ASN A 179 4.34 -0.48 -0.02
CA ASN A 179 5.63 -0.38 0.66
C ASN A 179 5.61 0.63 1.82
N ILE A 180 4.54 1.40 2.02
CA ILE A 180 4.38 2.36 3.12
C ILE A 180 4.52 1.69 4.50
N HIS A 181 4.10 0.43 4.64
CA HIS A 181 4.24 -0.30 5.90
C HIS A 181 5.69 -0.64 6.23
N SER A 182 6.57 -0.66 5.22
CA SER A 182 8.00 -0.92 5.36
C SER A 182 8.84 0.35 5.58
N ILE A 183 8.22 1.52 5.54
CA ILE A 183 8.93 2.77 5.83
C ILE A 183 9.30 2.79 7.31
N ASN A 184 10.59 2.91 7.56
CA ASN A 184 11.18 3.00 8.90
C ASN A 184 11.00 4.41 9.46
N SER A 185 10.67 4.49 10.75
CA SER A 185 10.49 5.71 11.54
C SER A 185 11.76 6.57 11.64
N SER A 186 12.92 6.05 11.24
CA SER A 186 14.16 6.82 11.15
C SER A 186 14.27 7.71 9.89
N LEU A 187 13.41 7.50 8.89
CA LEU A 187 13.45 8.22 7.60
C LEU A 187 12.47 9.40 7.52
N ILE A 188 11.49 9.44 8.41
CA ILE A 188 10.42 10.42 8.48
C ILE A 188 10.28 10.79 9.95
N ASP A 189 10.04 12.06 10.28
CA ASP A 189 9.75 12.44 11.66
C ASP A 189 8.60 11.56 12.20
N ASN A 190 8.79 10.99 13.40
CA ASN A 190 7.84 10.05 14.02
C ASN A 190 6.41 10.64 14.16
N ASP A 191 6.29 11.97 14.21
CA ASP A 191 5.01 12.69 14.30
C ASP A 191 4.25 12.77 12.96
N VAL A 192 4.88 12.40 11.83
CA VAL A 192 4.28 12.43 10.48
C VAL A 192 4.07 11.03 9.91
N GLU A 193 4.82 10.02 10.38
CA GLU A 193 4.77 8.65 9.85
C GLU A 193 3.38 8.02 9.94
N SER A 194 2.74 8.10 11.12
CA SER A 194 1.41 7.54 11.36
C SER A 194 0.35 8.17 10.46
N ASP A 195 0.44 9.48 10.24
CA ASP A 195 -0.47 10.22 9.37
C ASP A 195 -0.27 9.88 7.89
N ILE A 196 0.97 9.64 7.45
CA ILE A 196 1.26 9.18 6.08
C ILE A 196 0.70 7.77 5.87
N LYS A 197 0.88 6.87 6.83
CA LYS A 197 0.29 5.52 6.77
C LYS A 197 -1.23 5.59 6.72
N ALA A 198 -1.84 6.43 7.57
CA ALA A 198 -3.28 6.66 7.56
C ALA A 198 -3.78 7.27 6.25
N PHE A 199 -3.02 8.21 5.66
CA PHE A 199 -3.31 8.80 4.35
C PHE A 199 -3.35 7.72 3.27
N ALA A 200 -2.32 6.86 3.23
CA ALA A 200 -2.21 5.78 2.25
C ALA A 200 -3.36 4.78 2.38
N GLU A 201 -3.67 4.33 3.60
CA GLU A 201 -4.73 3.37 3.88
C GLU A 201 -6.12 3.91 3.54
N SER A 202 -6.44 5.11 4.04
CA SER A 202 -7.73 5.77 3.80
C SER A 202 -7.90 6.06 2.33
N GLY A 203 -6.91 6.71 1.70
CA GLY A 203 -6.99 7.09 0.28
C GLY A 203 -7.16 5.87 -0.62
N ASN A 204 -6.40 4.81 -0.41
CA ASN A 204 -6.53 3.59 -1.19
C ASN A 204 -7.90 2.91 -0.99
N LYS A 205 -8.44 2.92 0.23
CA LYS A 205 -9.77 2.39 0.55
C LYS A 205 -10.87 3.18 -0.13
N ASP A 206 -10.81 4.50 -0.05
CA ASP A 206 -11.83 5.39 -0.59
C ASP A 206 -11.90 5.27 -2.12
N ILE A 207 -10.74 5.19 -2.79
CA ILE A 207 -10.68 4.92 -4.23
C ILE A 207 -11.30 3.57 -4.54
N PHE A 208 -10.85 2.50 -3.86
CA PHE A 208 -11.29 1.14 -4.13
C PHE A 208 -12.79 0.96 -3.96
N ASN A 209 -13.34 1.42 -2.84
CA ASN A 209 -14.77 1.34 -2.56
C ASN A 209 -15.58 2.14 -3.57
N ASN A 210 -15.11 3.33 -3.98
CA ASN A 210 -15.79 4.15 -4.97
C ASN A 210 -15.87 3.47 -6.34
N VAL A 211 -14.78 2.85 -6.79
CA VAL A 211 -14.70 2.27 -8.14
C VAL A 211 -15.18 0.83 -8.21
N PHE A 212 -15.31 0.11 -7.10
CA PHE A 212 -15.63 -1.33 -7.09
C PHE A 212 -16.90 -1.66 -7.88
N LYS A 213 -17.98 -0.90 -7.66
CA LYS A 213 -19.21 -1.06 -8.44
C LYS A 213 -19.00 -0.81 -9.94
N LYS A 214 -18.22 0.21 -10.31
CA LYS A 214 -17.91 0.50 -11.73
C LYS A 214 -17.12 -0.63 -12.36
N LEU A 215 -16.22 -1.27 -11.61
CA LEU A 215 -15.46 -2.44 -12.05
C LEU A 215 -16.37 -3.67 -12.22
N ARG A 216 -17.33 -3.88 -11.31
CA ARG A 216 -18.37 -4.92 -11.46
C ARG A 216 -19.18 -4.69 -12.73
N ASP A 217 -19.66 -3.47 -12.94
CA ASP A 217 -20.47 -3.10 -14.12
C ASP A 217 -19.65 -3.27 -15.41
N LEU A 218 -18.37 -2.88 -15.42
CA LEU A 218 -17.45 -3.10 -16.55
C LEU A 218 -17.24 -4.59 -16.84
N TYR A 219 -17.02 -5.39 -15.80
CA TYR A 219 -16.77 -6.82 -15.91
C TYR A 219 -17.98 -7.59 -16.46
N ASN A 220 -19.19 -7.17 -16.09
CA ASN A 220 -20.44 -7.80 -16.55
C ASN A 220 -20.95 -7.21 -17.87
N GLY A 221 -20.46 -6.03 -18.27
CA GLY A 221 -20.86 -5.31 -19.47
C GLY A 221 -20.19 -5.81 -20.76
N PRO A 222 -20.45 -5.12 -21.89
CA PRO A 222 -19.80 -5.43 -23.17
C PRO A 222 -18.29 -5.13 -23.11
N VAL A 223 -17.54 -5.86 -23.94
CA VAL A 223 -16.10 -5.63 -24.11
C VAL A 223 -15.86 -4.23 -24.66
N LEU A 224 -15.15 -3.39 -23.89
CA LEU A 224 -14.80 -2.04 -24.31
C LEU A 224 -13.46 -2.03 -25.03
N LYS A 225 -13.43 -1.42 -26.22
CA LYS A 225 -12.24 -1.26 -27.07
C LYS A 225 -12.06 0.18 -27.56
N GLY A 226 -10.89 0.48 -28.09
CA GLY A 226 -10.57 1.72 -28.79
C GLY A 226 -10.91 2.96 -27.97
N GLN A 227 -11.58 3.92 -28.59
CA GLN A 227 -11.92 5.19 -27.95
C GLN A 227 -12.90 5.02 -26.77
N THR A 228 -13.80 4.04 -26.82
CA THR A 228 -14.74 3.78 -25.72
C THR A 228 -14.02 3.34 -24.46
N ALA A 229 -13.02 2.45 -24.58
CA ALA A 229 -12.18 2.05 -23.46
C ALA A 229 -11.39 3.23 -22.88
N LYS A 230 -10.75 4.04 -23.74
CA LYS A 230 -10.01 5.23 -23.33
C LYS A 230 -10.89 6.25 -22.59
N ASN A 231 -12.09 6.51 -23.11
CA ASN A 231 -13.05 7.41 -22.47
C ASN A 231 -13.48 6.88 -21.11
N TRP A 232 -13.71 5.57 -20.98
CA TRP A 232 -14.04 4.95 -19.71
C TRP A 232 -12.91 5.14 -18.67
N ASP A 233 -11.66 4.90 -19.06
CA ASP A 233 -10.50 5.11 -18.20
C ASP A 233 -10.37 6.58 -17.77
N MET A 234 -10.48 7.51 -18.73
CA MET A 234 -10.37 8.96 -18.48
C MET A 234 -11.44 9.47 -17.51
N VAL A 235 -12.70 9.06 -17.70
CA VAL A 235 -13.80 9.45 -16.82
C VAL A 235 -13.59 8.88 -15.42
N THR A 236 -13.21 7.60 -15.32
CA THR A 236 -12.96 6.94 -14.03
C THR A 236 -11.81 7.60 -13.28
N LEU A 237 -10.68 7.85 -13.95
CA LEU A 237 -9.51 8.49 -13.35
C LEU A 237 -9.77 9.95 -12.98
N THR A 238 -10.58 10.68 -13.76
CA THR A 238 -10.93 12.07 -13.44
C THR A 238 -11.72 12.15 -12.15
N VAL A 239 -12.75 11.31 -12.00
CA VAL A 239 -13.56 11.26 -10.77
C VAL A 239 -12.68 10.85 -9.59
N GLU A 240 -11.87 9.79 -9.73
CA GLU A 240 -10.94 9.36 -8.70
C GLU A 240 -10.01 10.50 -8.26
N GLN A 241 -9.29 11.12 -9.20
CA GLN A 241 -8.24 12.06 -8.86
C GLN A 241 -8.79 13.41 -8.37
N ARG A 242 -9.90 13.87 -8.94
CA ARG A 242 -10.51 15.17 -8.58
C ARG A 242 -11.40 15.06 -7.36
N ASP A 243 -12.33 14.11 -7.36
CA ASP A 243 -13.46 14.10 -6.42
C ASP A 243 -13.21 13.21 -5.20
N ILE A 244 -12.32 12.21 -5.30
CA ILE A 244 -12.00 11.29 -4.20
C ILE A 244 -10.65 11.64 -3.58
N VAL A 245 -9.60 11.68 -4.39
CA VAL A 245 -8.22 11.90 -3.91
C VAL A 245 -7.98 13.36 -3.53
N GLY A 246 -8.51 14.32 -4.30
CA GLY A 246 -8.35 15.75 -4.05
C GLY A 246 -8.74 16.16 -2.62
N PRO A 247 -9.96 15.84 -2.14
CA PRO A 247 -10.37 16.12 -0.77
C PRO A 247 -9.44 15.54 0.30
N THR A 248 -8.91 14.33 0.09
CA THR A 248 -7.95 13.69 1.01
C THR A 248 -6.67 14.51 1.10
N TYR A 249 -6.09 14.92 -0.03
CA TYR A 249 -4.93 15.81 -0.04
C TYR A 249 -5.19 17.13 0.71
N PHE A 250 -6.34 17.78 0.48
CA PHE A 250 -6.70 19.02 1.18
C PHE A 250 -6.96 18.82 2.68
N LYS A 251 -7.48 17.66 3.09
CA LYS A 251 -7.66 17.31 4.50
C LYS A 251 -6.30 17.25 5.20
N TYR A 252 -5.36 16.48 4.67
CA TYR A 252 -4.06 16.28 5.29
C TYR A 252 -3.16 17.52 5.23
N GLN A 253 -3.27 18.33 4.16
CA GLN A 253 -2.64 19.64 4.08
C GLN A 253 -3.07 20.58 5.23
N ARG A 254 -4.33 20.50 5.66
CA ARG A 254 -4.87 21.33 6.76
C ARG A 254 -4.49 20.81 8.13
N ILE A 255 -4.38 19.49 8.29
CA ILE A 255 -3.98 18.85 9.56
C ILE A 255 -2.51 19.15 9.85
N ASN A 256 -1.63 18.84 8.90
CA ASN A 256 -0.21 19.08 9.03
C ASN A 256 0.44 19.22 7.63
N PRO A 257 0.82 20.44 7.21
CA PRO A 257 1.48 20.69 5.93
C PRO A 257 2.72 19.85 5.66
N LYS A 258 3.43 19.39 6.70
CA LYS A 258 4.61 18.52 6.55
C LYS A 258 4.25 17.19 5.87
N ILE A 259 3.04 16.67 6.07
CA ILE A 259 2.57 15.42 5.47
C ILE A 259 2.64 15.53 3.94
N ILE A 260 2.11 16.60 3.36
CA ILE A 260 2.12 16.82 1.91
C ILE A 260 3.54 17.02 1.38
N GLN A 261 4.40 17.70 2.14
CA GLN A 261 5.81 17.85 1.76
C GLN A 261 6.52 16.50 1.69
N VAL A 262 6.31 15.62 2.67
CA VAL A 262 6.91 14.28 2.69
C VAL A 262 6.32 13.42 1.57
N LEU A 263 5.00 13.41 1.39
CA LEU A 263 4.34 12.71 0.27
C LEU A 263 4.88 13.18 -1.09
N SER A 264 5.19 14.48 -1.25
CA SER A 264 5.79 15.03 -2.47
C SER A 264 7.19 14.50 -2.71
N LYS A 265 8.04 14.52 -1.68
CA LYS A 265 9.39 13.94 -1.76
C LYS A 265 9.33 12.45 -2.08
N MET A 266 8.41 11.72 -1.46
CA MET A 266 8.20 10.30 -1.71
C MET A 266 7.77 10.02 -3.15
N ALA A 267 6.73 10.70 -3.64
CA ALA A 267 6.22 10.51 -5.00
C ALA A 267 7.29 10.85 -6.06
N LYS A 268 8.11 11.87 -5.80
CA LYS A 268 9.20 12.30 -6.70
C LYS A 268 10.49 11.47 -6.53
N GLY A 269 10.53 10.55 -5.56
CA GLY A 269 11.74 9.78 -5.25
C GLY A 269 12.94 10.64 -4.85
N GLN A 270 12.69 11.73 -4.12
CA GLN A 270 13.72 12.68 -3.68
C GLN A 270 14.42 12.20 -2.41
N GLY A 271 15.75 12.34 -2.38
CA GLY A 271 16.57 11.93 -1.23
C GLY A 271 16.47 10.42 -0.96
N LEU A 272 16.26 10.06 0.31
CA LEU A 272 16.20 8.68 0.77
C LEU A 272 15.03 7.88 0.15
N PHE A 273 13.97 8.56 -0.31
CA PHE A 273 12.82 7.92 -0.96
C PHE A 273 13.12 7.41 -2.38
N GLY A 274 14.25 7.82 -2.97
CA GLY A 274 14.65 7.39 -4.31
C GLY A 274 14.91 5.88 -4.42
N ILE A 275 15.18 5.21 -3.29
CA ILE A 275 15.44 3.76 -3.21
C ILE A 275 14.13 2.95 -3.29
N GLY A 276 13.03 3.50 -2.76
CA GLY A 276 11.73 2.82 -2.72
C GLY A 276 10.83 3.05 -3.94
N VAL A 277 11.19 4.02 -4.81
CA VAL A 277 10.41 4.39 -5.99
C VAL A 277 11.24 4.24 -7.26
N SER A 278 10.78 3.33 -8.13
CA SER A 278 11.39 3.14 -9.46
C SER A 278 11.48 4.47 -10.20
N PRO A 279 12.61 4.80 -10.84
CA PRO A 279 12.75 6.05 -11.61
C PRO A 279 11.64 6.23 -12.66
N GLU A 280 11.17 5.15 -13.28
CA GLU A 280 10.10 5.17 -14.28
C GLU A 280 8.70 5.44 -13.69
N LEU A 281 8.56 5.41 -12.36
CA LEU A 281 7.32 5.69 -11.64
C LEU A 281 7.37 6.99 -10.84
N ARG A 282 8.46 7.74 -10.91
CA ARG A 282 8.58 9.00 -10.15
C ARG A 282 7.61 10.03 -10.72
N PHE A 283 6.98 10.76 -9.80
CA PHE A 283 6.23 11.95 -10.14
C PHE A 283 7.19 13.02 -10.68
N ASP A 284 6.74 13.79 -11.66
CA ASP A 284 7.53 14.89 -12.24
C ASP A 284 7.92 15.88 -11.13
N GLU A 285 9.21 16.17 -11.02
CA GLU A 285 9.76 16.98 -9.95
C GLU A 285 9.25 18.43 -9.96
N HIS A 286 8.85 18.94 -11.13
CA HIS A 286 8.33 20.29 -11.32
C HIS A 286 6.81 20.38 -11.15
N LYS A 287 6.12 19.26 -10.95
CA LYS A 287 4.66 19.23 -10.80
C LYS A 287 4.26 19.19 -9.33
N ASP A 288 3.08 19.76 -9.08
CA ASP A 288 2.46 19.76 -7.77
C ASP A 288 1.57 18.52 -7.62
N ILE A 289 1.81 17.73 -6.57
CA ILE A 289 1.01 16.54 -6.25
C ILE A 289 -0.39 16.91 -5.75
N MET A 290 -0.62 18.16 -5.31
CA MET A 290 -1.93 18.64 -4.86
C MET A 290 -2.87 18.91 -6.04
N ASP A 291 -2.32 19.23 -7.22
CA ASP A 291 -3.09 19.41 -8.44
C ASP A 291 -3.54 18.06 -9.01
N TRP A 292 -4.86 17.85 -9.03
CA TRP A 292 -5.46 16.62 -9.54
C TRP A 292 -5.15 16.37 -11.02
N LYS A 293 -4.94 17.42 -11.83
CA LYS A 293 -4.57 17.27 -13.24
C LYS A 293 -3.18 16.68 -13.39
N ASN A 294 -2.24 17.07 -12.53
CA ASN A 294 -0.90 16.49 -12.53
C ASN A 294 -0.95 15.02 -12.11
N ARG A 295 -1.74 14.66 -11.10
CA ARG A 295 -1.95 13.25 -10.71
C ARG A 295 -2.64 12.43 -11.78
N PHE A 296 -3.68 12.98 -12.42
CA PHE A 296 -4.34 12.38 -13.57
C PHE A 296 -3.34 12.10 -14.70
N ASN A 297 -2.54 13.10 -15.07
CA ASN A 297 -1.53 12.97 -16.11
C ASN A 297 -0.51 11.90 -15.74
N HIS A 298 -0.02 11.88 -14.50
CA HIS A 298 0.87 10.84 -14.02
C HIS A 298 0.25 9.43 -14.16
N GLY A 299 -1.02 9.26 -13.81
CA GLY A 299 -1.74 8.00 -14.03
C GLY A 299 -1.73 7.57 -15.51
N MET A 300 -2.04 8.50 -16.42
CA MET A 300 -2.17 8.21 -17.85
C MET A 300 -0.84 8.05 -18.58
N THR A 301 0.18 8.85 -18.24
CA THR A 301 1.44 8.92 -18.99
C THR A 301 2.60 8.19 -18.32
N VAL A 302 2.43 7.79 -17.06
CA VAL A 302 3.45 7.06 -16.30
C VAL A 302 2.94 5.69 -15.87
N ALA A 303 1.86 5.63 -15.08
CA ALA A 303 1.40 4.36 -14.52
C ALA A 303 0.82 3.40 -15.58
N VAL A 304 0.03 3.89 -16.54
CA VAL A 304 -0.49 3.06 -17.65
C VAL A 304 0.65 2.50 -18.52
N PRO A 305 1.61 3.31 -19.02
CA PRO A 305 2.77 2.77 -19.74
C PRO A 305 3.58 1.77 -18.92
N PHE A 306 3.78 2.01 -17.62
CA PHE A 306 4.49 1.07 -16.74
C PHE A 306 3.75 -0.28 -16.63
N TRP A 307 2.42 -0.26 -16.46
CA TRP A 307 1.61 -1.49 -16.55
C TRP A 307 1.84 -2.23 -17.86
N ASN A 308 1.70 -1.52 -18.98
CA ASN A 308 1.83 -2.11 -20.31
C ASN A 308 3.23 -2.70 -20.56
N LYS A 309 4.27 -2.09 -20.00
CA LYS A 309 5.66 -2.55 -20.16
C LYS A 309 5.98 -3.80 -19.34
N TYR A 310 5.50 -3.88 -18.09
CA TYR A 310 5.98 -4.89 -17.14
C TYR A 310 4.96 -5.95 -16.73
N TYR A 311 3.66 -5.69 -16.90
CA TYR A 311 2.60 -6.54 -16.33
C TYR A 311 1.54 -6.99 -17.32
N SER A 312 1.25 -6.16 -18.33
CA SER A 312 0.43 -6.57 -19.48
C SER A 312 1.14 -7.73 -20.18
N LYS A 313 0.39 -8.78 -20.52
CA LYS A 313 0.89 -9.79 -21.44
C LYS A 313 1.06 -9.13 -22.81
N LYS A 314 2.20 -9.37 -23.47
CA LYS A 314 2.23 -9.46 -24.93
C LYS A 314 1.78 -10.85 -25.33
#